data_AF-A0A821WIK8-F1
#
_entry.id   AF-A0A821WIK8-F1
#
_cell.length_a   1.000
_cell.length_b   1.000
_cell.length_c   1.000
_cell.angle_alpha   90.00
_cell.angle_beta   90.00
_cell.angle_gamma   90.00
#
_symmetry.space_group_name_H-M   'P 1'
#
loop_
_entity.id
_entity.type
_entity.pdbx_description
1 polymer ?
#
loop_
_entity_poly.entity_id
_entity_poly.type
_entity_poly.pdbx_seq_one_letter_code
_entity_poly.pdbx_strand_id
1 'polypeptide(L)'
;MAIPEPLNIYYIEDRSPIHNSRVVKRWFEEHREIIQIPFPPKSPDLNTIENLYGYIAQEWQPRDESNKADLIQHAYEVWEGIRRRPAT
;
A
#
# COMPACT_ATOMS: atom_id res chain seq x y z
N MET A 1 8.68 -11.74 10.31
CA MET A 1 9.92 -11.09 9.85
C MET A 1 10.16 -9.93 10.81
N ALA A 2 11.18 -10.00 11.66
CA ALA A 2 11.50 -8.89 12.56
C ALA A 2 12.33 -7.87 11.76
N ILE A 3 11.93 -6.60 11.78
CA ILE A 3 12.70 -5.51 11.19
C ILE A 3 13.85 -5.22 12.18
N PRO A 4 15.12 -5.36 11.81
CA PRO A 4 16.23 -5.06 12.71
C PRO A 4 16.39 -3.53 12.89
N GLU A 5 16.68 -3.10 14.12
CA GLU A 5 16.80 -1.69 14.50
C GLU A 5 18.20 -1.09 14.24
N PRO A 6 18.29 0.21 13.90
CA PRO A 6 17.22 1.04 13.34
C PRO A 6 17.42 1.13 11.82
N LEU A 7 16.65 0.35 11.05
CA LEU A 7 16.55 0.58 9.62
C LEU A 7 15.54 1.71 9.41
N ASN A 8 16.00 2.84 8.86
CA ASN A 8 15.09 3.87 8.36
C ASN A 8 14.06 3.22 7.43
N ILE A 9 12.78 3.50 7.68
CA ILE A 9 11.67 3.07 6.84
C ILE A 9 11.48 4.12 5.75
N TYR A 10 11.83 3.80 4.52
CA TYR A 10 11.57 4.69 3.39
C TYR A 10 10.12 4.53 2.93
N TYR A 11 9.36 5.62 2.98
CA TYR A 11 7.93 5.63 2.71
C TYR A 11 7.63 6.43 1.44
N ILE A 12 6.86 5.84 0.54
CA ILE A 12 6.37 6.47 -0.68
C ILE A 12 4.85 6.61 -0.56
N GLU A 13 4.34 7.81 -0.83
CA GLU A 13 2.91 8.11 -0.94
C GLU A 13 2.67 9.02 -2.15
N ASP A 14 1.42 9.06 -2.62
CA ASP A 14 1.04 10.01 -3.66
C ASP A 14 0.96 11.45 -3.11
N ARG A 15 0.72 12.42 -3.99
CA ARG A 15 0.60 13.83 -3.59
C ARG A 15 -0.83 14.25 -3.27
N SER A 16 -1.69 13.34 -2.82
CA SER A 16 -3.06 13.67 -2.43
C SER A 16 -3.07 14.73 -1.31
N PRO A 17 -4.01 15.70 -1.32
CA PRO A 17 -4.06 16.76 -0.31
C PRO A 17 -4.15 16.26 1.13
N ILE A 18 -4.72 15.05 1.35
CA ILE A 18 -4.87 14.46 2.68
C ILE A 18 -3.52 14.20 3.36
N HIS A 19 -2.52 13.76 2.59
CA HIS A 19 -1.15 13.51 3.06
C HIS A 19 -0.43 14.80 3.48
N ASN A 20 -0.88 15.94 2.96
CA ASN A 20 -0.33 17.26 3.28
C ASN A 20 -1.01 17.95 4.46
N SER A 21 -1.99 17.30 5.10
CA SER A 21 -2.69 17.84 6.25
C SER A 21 -1.75 18.04 7.44
N ARG A 22 -2.08 18.99 8.33
CA ARG A 22 -1.27 19.28 9.53
C ARG A 22 -1.18 18.08 10.48
N VAL A 23 -2.23 17.27 10.53
CA VAL A 23 -2.28 16.07 11.38
C VAL A 23 -1.26 15.04 10.91
N VAL A 24 -1.25 14.75 9.59
CA VAL A 24 -0.32 13.79 9.00
C VAL A 24 1.13 14.26 9.13
N LYS A 25 1.40 15.54 8.84
CA LYS A 25 2.76 16.12 9.00
C LYS A 25 3.29 16.02 10.42
N ARG A 26 2.46 16.34 11.42
CA ARG A 26 2.83 16.22 12.83
C ARG A 26 3.15 14.76 13.20
N TRP A 27 2.36 13.81 12.70
CA TRP A 27 2.61 12.40 12.98
C TRP A 27 3.99 11.97 12.44
N PHE A 28 4.38 12.38 11.23
CA PHE A 28 5.73 12.10 10.71
C PHE A 28 6.86 12.82 11.47
N GLU A 29 6.62 14.01 12.01
CA GLU A 29 7.60 14.70 12.88
C GLU A 29 7.88 13.92 14.18
N GLU A 30 6.88 13.20 14.68
CA GLU A 30 6.96 12.32 15.85
C GLU A 30 7.58 10.94 15.55
N HIS A 31 7.57 10.49 14.29
CA HIS A 31 8.06 9.17 13.83
C HIS A 31 9.21 9.31 12.83
N ARG A 32 10.37 9.76 13.33
CA ARG A 32 11.54 10.12 12.48
C ARG A 32 12.24 8.93 11.85
N GLU A 33 11.96 7.72 12.31
CA GLU A 33 12.37 6.48 11.66
C GLU A 33 11.72 6.30 10.28
N ILE A 34 10.62 7.00 10.00
CA ILE A 34 9.93 6.96 8.70
C ILE A 34 10.35 8.17 7.86
N ILE A 35 11.06 7.90 6.76
CA ILE A 35 11.56 8.91 5.83
C ILE A 35 10.66 8.94 4.60
N GLN A 36 9.90 10.02 4.45
CA GLN A 36 9.10 10.28 3.25
C GLN A 36 10.02 10.54 2.04
N ILE A 37 9.87 9.74 0.99
CA ILE A 37 10.56 9.93 -0.29
C ILE A 37 9.77 10.93 -1.13
N PRO A 38 10.39 12.00 -1.67
CA PRO A 38 9.73 12.91 -2.59
C PRO A 38 9.22 12.17 -3.82
N PHE A 39 7.90 12.21 -4.04
CA PHE A 39 7.26 11.56 -5.17
C PHE A 39 6.72 12.60 -6.17
N PRO A 40 6.95 12.45 -7.49
CA PRO A 40 6.47 13.40 -8.48
C PRO A 40 4.93 13.36 -8.62
N PRO A 41 4.28 14.52 -8.83
CA PRO A 41 2.83 14.56 -9.04
C PRO A 41 2.43 13.80 -10.31
N LYS A 42 1.25 13.16 -10.30
CA LYS A 42 0.65 12.49 -11.47
C LYS A 42 1.55 11.41 -12.10
N SER A 43 2.35 10.72 -11.30
CA SER A 43 3.28 9.67 -11.76
C SER A 43 2.92 8.29 -11.17
N PRO A 44 1.71 7.76 -11.43
CA PRO A 44 1.31 6.45 -10.90
C PRO A 44 2.22 5.32 -11.41
N ASP A 45 2.80 5.48 -12.59
CA ASP A 45 3.78 4.56 -13.19
C ASP A 45 5.04 4.35 -12.34
N LEU A 46 5.38 5.30 -11.47
CA LEU A 46 6.51 5.19 -10.54
C LEU A 46 6.11 4.59 -9.18
N ASN A 47 4.81 4.38 -8.92
CA ASN A 47 4.32 3.88 -7.64
C ASN A 47 4.17 2.36 -7.71
N THR A 48 4.98 1.63 -6.94
CA THR A 48 4.98 0.17 -6.94
C THR A 48 3.65 -0.45 -6.50
N ILE A 49 2.81 0.28 -5.76
CA ILE A 49 1.47 -0.20 -5.38
C ILE A 49 0.55 -0.41 -6.60
N GLU A 50 0.77 0.33 -7.68
CA GLU A 50 -0.06 0.21 -8.89
C GLU A 50 0.17 -1.15 -9.58
N ASN A 51 1.41 -1.65 -9.57
CA ASN A 51 1.70 -3.01 -10.05
C ASN A 51 0.98 -4.05 -9.21
N LEU A 52 0.94 -3.87 -7.89
CA LEU A 52 0.22 -4.77 -7.00
C LEU A 52 -1.29 -4.74 -7.28
N TYR A 53 -1.88 -3.55 -7.47
CA TYR A 53 -3.29 -3.44 -7.86
C TYR A 53 -3.56 -4.11 -9.21
N GLY A 54 -2.63 -3.99 -10.16
CA GLY A 54 -2.68 -4.73 -11.42
C GLY A 54 -2.73 -6.24 -11.22
N TYR A 55 -1.88 -6.80 -10.35
CA TYR A 55 -1.93 -8.22 -10.01
C TYR A 55 -3.22 -8.63 -9.32
N ILE A 56 -3.71 -7.84 -8.35
CA ILE A 56 -5.00 -8.11 -7.69
C ILE A 56 -6.12 -8.14 -8.73
N ALA A 57 -6.15 -7.21 -9.67
CA ALA A 57 -7.15 -7.17 -10.73
C ALA A 57 -7.06 -8.37 -11.69
N GLN A 58 -5.86 -8.84 -12.00
CA GLN A 58 -5.64 -10.03 -12.84
C GLN A 58 -6.11 -11.31 -12.15
N GLU A 59 -5.89 -11.43 -10.84
CA GLU A 59 -6.28 -12.59 -10.05
C GLU A 59 -7.75 -12.56 -9.59
N TRP A 60 -8.41 -11.42 -9.74
CA TRP A 60 -9.78 -11.22 -9.31
C TRP A 60 -10.74 -12.13 -10.10
N GLN A 61 -11.44 -13.01 -9.38
CA GLN A 61 -12.52 -13.82 -9.94
C GLN A 61 -13.85 -13.26 -9.44
N PRO A 62 -14.65 -12.58 -10.29
CA PRO A 62 -15.90 -11.96 -9.84
C PRO A 62 -16.81 -12.95 -9.09
N ARG A 63 -17.33 -12.53 -7.93
CA ARG A 63 -18.35 -13.26 -7.17
C ARG A 63 -19.51 -12.31 -6.90
N ASP A 64 -20.66 -12.84 -6.51
CA ASP A 64 -21.79 -12.02 -6.06
C ASP A 64 -21.63 -11.73 -4.55
N GLU A 65 -20.72 -10.82 -4.19
CA GLU A 65 -20.62 -10.38 -2.80
C GLU A 65 -21.82 -9.51 -2.43
N SER A 66 -22.65 -10.00 -1.52
CA SER A 66 -23.92 -9.35 -1.15
C SER A 66 -23.75 -8.24 -0.12
N ASN A 67 -22.57 -8.12 0.49
CA ASN A 67 -22.27 -7.09 1.47
C ASN A 67 -20.78 -6.72 1.49
N LYS A 68 -20.47 -5.62 2.19
CA LYS A 68 -19.10 -5.09 2.31
C LYS A 68 -18.13 -6.06 2.97
N ALA A 69 -18.57 -6.86 3.94
CA ALA A 69 -17.69 -7.78 4.64
C ALA A 69 -17.21 -8.90 3.71
N ASP A 70 -18.12 -9.45 2.90
CA ASP A 70 -17.79 -10.48 1.91
C ASP A 70 -16.82 -9.95 0.85
N LEU A 71 -17.04 -8.72 0.37
CA LEU A 71 -16.14 -8.06 -0.58
C LEU A 71 -14.73 -7.84 0.00
N ILE A 72 -14.65 -7.39 1.25
CA ILE A 72 -13.36 -7.22 1.95
C ILE A 72 -12.66 -8.57 2.13
N GLN A 73 -13.40 -9.61 2.53
CA GLN A 73 -12.86 -10.95 2.72
C GLN A 73 -12.30 -11.51 1.40
N HIS A 74 -13.01 -11.34 0.29
CA HIS A 74 -12.53 -11.76 -1.01
C HIS A 74 -11.26 -10.99 -1.43
N ALA A 75 -11.20 -9.67 -1.20
CA ALA A 75 -9.97 -8.90 -1.44
C ALA A 75 -8.77 -9.42 -0.61
N TYR A 76 -8.99 -9.80 0.66
CA TYR A 76 -7.94 -10.43 1.47
C TYR A 76 -7.51 -11.79 0.94
N GLU A 77 -8.45 -12.62 0.46
CA GLU A 77 -8.13 -13.91 -0.16
C GLU A 77 -7.21 -13.75 -1.37
N VAL A 78 -7.54 -12.80 -2.26
CA VAL A 78 -6.72 -12.51 -3.45
C VAL A 78 -5.32 -12.02 -3.04
N TRP A 79 -5.26 -11.06 -2.12
CA TRP A 79 -3.99 -10.55 -1.59
C TRP A 79 -3.12 -11.65 -0.97
N GLU A 80 -3.70 -12.51 -0.14
CA GLU A 80 -2.99 -13.62 0.48
C GLU A 80 -2.53 -14.67 -0.53
N GLY A 81 -3.30 -14.89 -1.60
CA GLY A 81 -2.90 -15.73 -2.72
C GLY A 81 -1.66 -15.19 -3.43
N ILE A 82 -1.59 -13.87 -3.66
CA ILE A 82 -0.42 -13.21 -4.24
C ILE A 82 0.78 -13.28 -3.29
N ARG A 83 0.59 -12.96 -2.00
CA ARG A 83 1.65 -12.91 -0.99
C ARG A 83 2.34 -14.25 -0.75
N ARG A 84 1.63 -15.37 -0.96
CA ARG A 84 2.15 -16.73 -0.77
C ARG A 84 2.89 -17.29 -1.98
N ARG A 85 2.95 -16.55 -3.10
CA ARG A 85 3.71 -16.98 -4.28
C ARG A 85 5.19 -17.10 -3.91
N PRO A 86 5.87 -18.20 -4.31
CA PRO A 86 7.31 -18.28 -4.15
C PRO A 86 7.97 -17.14 -4.94
N ALA A 87 9.03 -16.56 -4.39
CA ALA A 87 9.88 -15.66 -5.16
C ALA A 87 10.40 -16.42 -6.39
N THR A 88 10.27 -15.82 -7.56
CA THR A 88 10.80 -16.35 -8.82
C THR A 88 12.26 -15.98 -8.99
#